data_AF-A0A518HU32-F1
#
_entry.id   AF-A0A518HU32-F1
#
_cell.length_a   1.000
_cell.length_b   1.000
_cell.length_c   1.000
_cell.angle_alpha   90.00
_cell.angle_beta   90.00
_cell.angle_gamma   90.00
#
_symmetry.space_group_name_H-M   'P 1'
#
loop_
_entity.id
_entity.type
_entity.pdbx_description
1 polymer ?
#
loop_
_entity_poly.entity_id
_entity_poly.type
_entity_poly.pdbx_seq_one_letter_code
_entity_poly.pdbx_strand_id
1 'polypeptide(L)'
;MLYVRGRFLFIHIPRTAGTSITTTLARHVLSANPEADILLATGLTRPLHQHATVTELRNHIPDWNAIYRFAVYRDASEIIESDYRLHRSLADAISLEPEFQQSVRAAGGESLQQFARRRWHPWTHGRSPWDHWTTGCGDIHRYEFTALSTEWPRLLGSLGLPEIPLIQCNASQ
;
A
#
# COMPACT_ATOMS: atom_id res chain seq x y z
N MET A 1 -3.18 -3.50 -0.22
CA MET A 1 -2.64 -4.81 -0.61
C MET A 1 -3.64 -5.52 -1.49
N LEU A 2 -3.16 -6.33 -2.42
CA LEU A 2 -3.99 -7.20 -3.26
C LEU A 2 -3.28 -8.54 -3.41
N TYR A 3 -3.96 -9.63 -3.07
CA TYR A 3 -3.49 -10.99 -3.33
C TYR A 3 -4.45 -11.66 -4.31
N VAL A 4 -3.89 -12.27 -5.36
CA VAL A 4 -4.61 -13.09 -6.34
C VAL A 4 -3.98 -14.47 -6.32
N ARG A 5 -4.75 -15.45 -5.84
CA ARG A 5 -4.28 -16.83 -5.65
C ARG A 5 -3.68 -17.41 -6.94
N GLY A 6 -2.53 -18.06 -6.79
CA GLY A 6 -1.77 -18.70 -7.85
C GLY A 6 -1.11 -17.74 -8.82
N ARG A 7 -1.20 -16.41 -8.60
CA ARG A 7 -0.71 -15.41 -9.55
C ARG A 7 0.25 -14.43 -8.92
N PHE A 8 -0.25 -13.53 -8.07
CA PHE A 8 0.58 -12.45 -7.54
C PHE A 8 0.10 -11.87 -6.21
N LEU A 9 1.03 -11.18 -5.55
CA LEU A 9 0.80 -10.38 -4.35
C LEU A 9 1.41 -8.99 -4.52
N PHE A 10 0.56 -7.98 -4.35
CA PHE A 10 0.97 -6.60 -4.19
C PHE A 10 1.08 -6.23 -2.70
N ILE A 11 2.33 -6.06 -2.23
CA ILE A 11 2.63 -5.61 -0.88
C ILE A 11 2.50 -4.08 -0.85
N HIS A 12 1.52 -3.60 -0.09
CA HIS A 12 1.17 -2.18 -0.07
C HIS A 12 1.85 -1.46 1.09
N ILE A 13 2.91 -0.73 0.77
CA ILE A 13 3.55 0.25 1.66
C ILE A 13 2.69 1.52 1.67
N PRO A 14 2.41 2.15 2.82
CA PRO A 14 1.58 3.35 2.83
C PRO A 14 2.18 4.47 1.96
N ARG A 15 1.29 5.23 1.29
CA ARG A 15 1.63 6.39 0.44
C ARG A 15 2.46 6.06 -0.82
N THR A 16 2.38 4.83 -1.33
CA THR A 16 3.06 4.39 -2.56
C THR A 16 2.07 4.00 -3.68
N ALA A 17 1.05 4.83 -3.92
CA ALA A 17 -0.01 4.59 -4.93
C ALA A 17 -0.87 3.33 -4.72
N GLY A 18 -0.91 2.76 -3.51
CA GLY A 18 -1.54 1.46 -3.36
C GLY A 18 -3.03 1.44 -3.65
N THR A 19 -3.81 2.49 -3.31
CA THR A 19 -5.23 2.56 -3.67
C THR A 19 -5.44 2.54 -5.18
N SER A 20 -4.63 3.28 -5.93
CA SER A 20 -4.63 3.33 -7.40
C SER A 20 -4.37 1.94 -7.99
N ILE A 21 -3.33 1.26 -7.50
CA ILE A 21 -2.94 -0.09 -7.96
C ILE A 21 -4.00 -1.11 -7.60
N THR A 22 -4.44 -1.17 -6.33
CA THR A 22 -5.43 -2.16 -5.90
C THR A 22 -6.75 -1.98 -6.62
N THR A 23 -7.21 -0.74 -6.81
CA THR A 23 -8.47 -0.46 -7.53
C THR A 23 -8.36 -0.88 -8.99
N THR A 24 -7.27 -0.52 -9.66
CA THR A 24 -7.06 -0.86 -11.07
C THR A 24 -7.01 -2.37 -11.27
N LEU A 25 -6.16 -3.05 -10.50
CA LEU A 25 -5.97 -4.50 -10.63
C LEU A 25 -7.21 -5.28 -10.20
N ALA A 26 -7.86 -4.92 -9.08
CA ALA A 26 -9.05 -5.64 -8.62
C ALA A 26 -10.21 -5.51 -9.60
N ARG A 27 -10.48 -4.30 -10.13
CA ARG A 27 -11.53 -4.11 -11.14
C ARG A 27 -11.29 -4.97 -12.36
N HIS A 28 -10.04 -5.04 -12.83
CA HIS A 28 -9.71 -5.81 -14.02
C HIS A 28 -9.75 -7.33 -13.77
N VAL A 29 -9.11 -7.82 -12.70
CA VAL A 29 -9.08 -9.25 -12.38
C VAL A 29 -10.50 -9.79 -12.13
N LEU A 30 -11.34 -9.06 -11.38
CA LEU A 30 -12.73 -9.47 -11.16
C LEU A 30 -13.56 -9.44 -12.45
N SER A 31 -13.30 -8.48 -13.36
CA SER A 31 -14.01 -8.43 -14.64
C SER A 31 -13.64 -9.56 -15.59
N ALA A 32 -12.37 -9.99 -15.58
CA ALA A 32 -11.86 -11.04 -16.44
C ALA A 32 -12.11 -12.44 -15.86
N ASN A 33 -12.16 -12.56 -14.53
CA ASN A 33 -12.43 -13.79 -13.81
C ASN A 33 -13.19 -13.49 -12.50
N PRO A 34 -14.53 -13.48 -12.53
CA PRO A 34 -15.37 -13.23 -11.35
C PRO A 34 -15.13 -14.21 -10.20
N GLU A 35 -14.67 -15.43 -10.51
CA GLU A 35 -14.37 -16.49 -9.55
C GLU A 35 -12.93 -16.44 -9.01
N ALA A 36 -12.17 -15.39 -9.33
CA ALA A 36 -10.82 -15.24 -8.81
C ALA A 36 -10.85 -15.12 -7.28
N ASP A 37 -10.06 -15.96 -6.61
CA ASP A 37 -9.84 -15.87 -5.16
C ASP A 37 -8.93 -14.67 -4.87
N ILE A 38 -9.59 -13.52 -4.66
CA ILE A 38 -8.97 -12.23 -4.40
C ILE A 38 -9.13 -11.87 -2.94
N LEU A 39 -8.01 -11.55 -2.29
CA LEU A 39 -8.01 -10.91 -0.99
C LEU A 39 -7.66 -9.43 -1.13
N LEU A 40 -8.67 -8.60 -0.93
CA LEU A 40 -8.52 -7.17 -0.69
C LEU A 40 -8.55 -6.92 0.80
N ALA A 41 -7.44 -6.41 1.34
CA ALA A 41 -7.41 -6.01 2.72
C ALA A 41 -8.06 -4.61 2.86
N THR A 42 -9.38 -4.59 3.02
CA THR A 42 -10.20 -3.36 3.22
C THR A 42 -10.38 -2.97 4.69
N GLY A 43 -9.78 -3.73 5.62
CA GLY A 43 -9.80 -3.43 7.06
C GLY A 43 -11.03 -3.98 7.79
N LEU A 44 -10.78 -4.35 9.05
CA LEU A 44 -11.71 -4.63 10.17
C LEU A 44 -12.02 -6.09 10.58
N THR A 45 -11.97 -7.12 9.72
CA THR A 45 -12.44 -8.48 10.16
C THR A 45 -11.67 -9.70 9.64
N ARG A 46 -10.44 -9.56 9.14
CA ARG A 46 -9.64 -10.71 8.66
C ARG A 46 -8.19 -10.57 9.11
N PRO A 47 -7.42 -11.67 9.24
CA PRO A 47 -6.04 -11.61 9.73
C PRO A 47 -5.10 -10.75 8.86
N LEU A 48 -5.54 -10.38 7.65
CA LEU A 48 -4.79 -9.53 6.72
C LEU A 48 -5.40 -8.13 6.63
N HIS A 49 -4.58 -7.12 6.96
CA HIS A 49 -4.92 -5.70 6.84
C HIS A 49 -4.15 -5.02 5.71
N GLN A 50 -4.57 -3.80 5.33
CA GLN A 50 -4.15 -3.09 4.11
C GLN A 50 -2.63 -2.95 3.94
N HIS A 51 -1.92 -2.94 5.07
CA HIS A 51 -0.48 -2.74 5.24
C HIS A 51 0.16 -3.86 6.07
N ALA A 52 -0.28 -5.11 5.90
CA ALA A 52 0.41 -6.23 6.54
C ALA A 52 1.84 -6.39 6.01
N THR A 53 2.76 -6.71 6.91
CA THR A 53 4.18 -6.96 6.64
C THR A 53 4.36 -8.30 5.93
N VAL A 54 5.50 -8.50 5.27
CA VAL A 54 5.91 -9.80 4.70
C VAL A 54 5.81 -10.93 5.72
N THR A 55 6.17 -10.68 6.98
CA THR A 55 6.15 -11.70 8.03
C THR A 55 4.73 -12.16 8.33
N GLU A 56 3.78 -11.22 8.43
CA GLU A 56 2.37 -11.55 8.60
C GLU A 56 1.82 -12.26 7.36
N LEU A 57 2.15 -11.77 6.17
CA LEU A 57 1.64 -12.32 4.91
C LEU A 57 2.07 -13.77 4.66
N ARG A 58 3.33 -14.10 4.96
CA ARG A 58 3.87 -15.44 4.78
C ARG A 58 3.08 -16.49 5.57
N ASN A 59 2.51 -16.13 6.71
CA ASN A 59 1.73 -17.04 7.55
C ASN A 59 0.31 -17.28 7.00
N HIS A 60 -0.14 -16.48 6.04
CA HIS A 60 -1.53 -16.51 5.54
C HIS A 60 -1.65 -16.82 4.05
N ILE A 61 -0.58 -16.68 3.27
CA ILE A 61 -0.59 -16.93 1.83
C ILE A 61 -0.10 -18.36 1.55
N PRO A 62 -0.99 -19.29 1.16
CA PRO A 62 -0.67 -20.72 1.07
C PRO A 62 0.33 -21.08 -0.05
N ASP A 63 0.41 -20.25 -1.08
CA ASP A 63 1.23 -20.45 -2.28
C ASP A 63 2.35 -19.40 -2.39
N TRP A 64 2.82 -18.89 -1.25
CA TRP A 64 3.81 -17.80 -1.13
C TRP A 64 5.01 -17.92 -2.09
N ASN A 65 5.55 -19.13 -2.23
CA ASN A 65 6.73 -19.41 -3.07
C ASN A 65 6.42 -19.55 -4.57
N ALA A 66 5.15 -19.67 -4.96
CA ALA A 66 4.72 -19.91 -6.34
C ALA A 66 4.17 -18.64 -7.03
N ILE A 67 3.99 -17.55 -6.29
CA ILE A 67 3.39 -16.32 -6.80
C ILE A 67 4.43 -15.22 -7.02
N TYR A 68 4.14 -14.34 -7.97
CA TYR A 68 4.91 -13.13 -8.21
C TYR A 68 4.60 -12.09 -7.12
N ARG A 69 5.61 -11.59 -6.40
CA ARG A 69 5.42 -10.53 -5.39
C ARG A 69 6.07 -9.25 -5.83
N PHE A 70 5.38 -8.13 -5.64
CA PHE A 70 5.94 -6.81 -5.93
C PHE A 70 5.50 -5.77 -4.91
N ALA A 71 6.28 -4.70 -4.84
CA ALA A 71 6.00 -3.52 -4.04
C ALA A 71 6.47 -2.27 -4.78
N VAL A 72 5.86 -1.13 -4.45
CA VAL A 72 6.30 0.17 -4.95
C VAL A 72 7.20 0.80 -3.90
N TYR A 73 8.43 1.12 -4.29
CA TYR A 73 9.36 1.87 -3.46
C TYR A 73 9.10 3.37 -3.60
N ARG A 74 9.20 4.06 -2.47
CA ARG A 74 9.26 5.51 -2.40
C ARG A 74 10.20 5.88 -1.26
N ASP A 75 10.90 7.00 -1.39
CA ASP A 75 11.79 7.47 -0.33
C ASP A 75 11.02 7.66 0.99
N ALA A 76 11.68 7.31 2.09
CA ALA A 76 11.06 7.34 3.41
C ALA A 76 10.58 8.75 3.80
N SER A 77 11.37 9.78 3.48
CA SER A 77 11.03 11.16 3.79
C SER A 77 9.80 11.63 3.02
N GLU A 78 9.70 11.27 1.73
CA GLU A 78 8.55 11.60 0.89
C GLU A 78 7.28 10.89 1.33
N ILE A 79 7.39 9.62 1.78
CA ILE A 79 6.25 8.88 2.34
C ILE A 79 5.70 9.63 3.56
N ILE A 80 6.57 9.97 4.50
CA ILE A 80 6.20 10.64 5.75
C ILE A 80 5.62 12.03 5.45
N GLU A 81 6.24 12.79 4.56
CA GLU A 81 5.74 14.11 4.16
C GLU A 81 4.38 14.02 3.45
N SER A 82 4.19 13.01 2.59
CA SER A 82 2.90 12.79 1.91
C SER A 82 1.79 12.42 2.89
N ASP A 83 2.11 11.66 3.93
CA ASP A 83 1.18 11.30 5.01
C ASP A 83 0.86 12.51 5.90
N TYR A 84 1.88 13.30 6.24
CA TYR A 84 1.72 14.54 6.99
C TYR A 84 0.81 15.53 6.25
N ARG A 85 1.03 15.75 4.96
CA ARG A 85 0.17 16.61 4.13
C ARG A 85 -1.27 16.12 4.07
N LEU A 86 -1.49 14.81 3.98
CA LEU A 86 -2.84 14.24 4.04
C LEU A 86 -3.51 14.53 5.38
N HIS A 87 -2.82 14.31 6.49
CA HIS A 87 -3.40 14.58 7.81
C HIS A 87 -3.71 16.06 7.98
N ARG A 88 -2.86 16.96 7.45
CA ARG A 88 -3.11 18.40 7.45
C ARG A 88 -4.30 18.81 6.59
N SER A 89 -4.49 18.20 5.42
CA SER A 89 -5.61 18.52 4.52
C SER A 89 -6.96 18.02 5.06
N LEU A 90 -6.94 17.01 5.93
CA LEU A 90 -8.14 16.43 6.53
C LEU A 90 -8.54 17.07 7.87
N ALA A 91 -7.88 18.16 8.30
CA ALA A 91 -8.10 18.78 9.60
C ALA A 91 -9.58 19.12 9.87
N ASP A 92 -10.30 19.55 8.84
CA ASP A 92 -11.70 19.96 8.91
C ASP A 92 -12.68 18.88 8.42
N ALA A 93 -12.21 17.65 8.17
CA ALA A 93 -13.06 16.57 7.69
C ALA A 93 -14.07 16.14 8.77
N ILE A 94 -15.36 16.17 8.40
CA ILE A 94 -16.49 15.99 9.32
C ILE A 94 -16.72 14.51 9.68
N SER A 95 -16.29 13.58 8.82
CA SER A 95 -16.54 12.14 8.97
C SER A 95 -15.26 11.32 8.85
N LEU A 96 -14.51 11.24 9.95
CA LEU A 96 -13.34 10.37 10.08
C LEU A 96 -13.58 9.37 11.22
N GLU A 97 -13.02 8.17 11.08
CA GLU A 97 -12.94 7.20 12.17
C GLU A 97 -12.28 7.84 13.41
N PRO A 98 -12.76 7.59 14.65
CA PRO A 98 -12.33 8.33 15.83
C PRO A 98 -10.81 8.36 16.05
N GLU A 99 -10.14 7.23 15.89
CA GLU A 99 -8.67 7.12 16.04
C GLU A 99 -7.93 7.92 14.97
N PHE A 100 -8.45 7.90 13.74
CA PHE A 100 -7.87 8.66 12.64
C PHE A 100 -8.11 10.16 12.82
N GLN A 101 -9.30 10.56 13.29
CA GLN A 101 -9.62 11.94 13.62
C GLN A 101 -8.69 12.49 14.71
N GLN A 102 -8.36 11.70 15.73
CA GLN A 102 -7.39 12.10 16.75
C GLN A 102 -6.00 12.33 16.15
N SER A 103 -5.54 11.45 15.26
CA SER A 103 -4.25 11.61 14.58
C SER A 103 -4.20 12.86 13.70
N VAL A 104 -5.29 13.15 12.99
CA VAL A 104 -5.46 14.34 12.15
C VAL A 104 -5.40 15.62 12.98
N ARG A 105 -6.14 15.69 14.09
CA ARG A 105 -6.11 16.85 15.00
C ARG A 105 -4.73 17.10 15.56
N ALA A 106 -4.02 16.04 15.97
CA ALA A 106 -2.64 16.16 16.46
C ALA A 106 -1.69 16.74 15.40
N ALA A 107 -1.80 16.30 14.14
CA ALA A 107 -1.00 16.83 13.04
C ALA A 107 -1.23 18.34 12.79
N GLY A 108 -2.39 18.88 13.21
CA GLY A 108 -2.72 20.31 13.16
C GLY A 108 -1.78 21.21 13.98
N GLY A 109 -1.14 20.68 15.02
CA GLY A 109 -0.21 21.42 15.89
C GLY A 109 1.24 20.96 15.82
N GLU A 110 1.57 19.99 14.97
CA GLU A 110 2.89 19.36 14.92
C GLU A 110 3.75 19.88 13.77
N SER A 111 5.06 19.91 13.97
CA SER A 111 6.04 19.90 12.88
C SER A 111 6.11 18.52 12.23
N LEU A 112 6.65 18.45 11.00
CA LEU A 112 6.89 17.17 10.31
C LEU A 112 7.70 16.17 11.15
N GLN A 113 8.69 16.66 11.91
CA GLN A 113 9.51 15.80 12.77
C GLN A 113 8.71 15.22 13.94
N GLN A 114 7.86 16.03 14.59
CA GLN A 114 6.98 15.57 15.67
C GLN A 114 5.97 14.54 15.14
N PHE A 115 5.38 14.82 13.97
CA PHE A 115 4.49 13.90 13.28
C PHE A 115 5.17 12.56 13.00
N ALA A 116 6.38 12.56 12.42
CA ALA A 116 7.14 11.34 12.14
C ALA A 116 7.39 10.51 13.41
N ARG A 117 7.81 11.16 14.50
CA ARG A 117 8.07 10.51 15.79
C ARG A 117 6.83 9.88 16.42
N ARG A 118 5.67 10.54 16.33
CA ARG A 118 4.43 10.01 16.88
C ARG A 118 3.80 8.95 15.98
N ARG A 119 3.76 9.18 14.66
CA ARG A 119 2.95 8.40 13.73
C ARG A 119 3.68 7.23 13.08
N TRP A 120 4.98 7.36 12.82
CA TRP A 120 5.76 6.39 12.05
C TRP A 120 6.73 5.57 12.90
N HIS A 121 7.49 6.22 13.78
CA HIS A 121 8.50 5.55 14.61
C HIS A 121 7.97 4.37 15.45
N PRO A 122 6.77 4.44 16.08
CA PRO A 122 6.27 3.31 16.88
C PRO A 122 6.02 2.04 16.06
N TRP A 123 5.74 2.19 14.77
CA TRP A 123 5.45 1.08 13.86
C TRP A 123 6.72 0.54 13.22
N THR A 124 7.55 1.45 12.70
CA THR A 124 8.75 1.03 11.97
C THR A 124 9.88 0.62 12.90
N HIS A 125 9.83 1.01 14.18
CA HIS A 125 10.90 0.82 15.17
C HIS A 125 12.24 1.38 14.67
N GLY A 126 12.19 2.52 13.97
CA GLY A 126 13.39 3.17 13.39
C GLY A 126 13.88 2.57 12.07
N ARG A 127 13.24 1.53 11.54
CA ARG A 127 13.51 1.03 10.18
C ARG A 127 12.90 1.96 9.14
N SER A 128 13.43 1.90 7.91
CA SER A 128 12.76 2.54 6.78
C SER A 128 11.38 1.89 6.55
N PRO A 129 10.39 2.61 5.99
CA PRO A 129 9.15 2.00 5.54
C PRO A 129 9.39 0.77 4.67
N TRP A 130 10.25 0.88 3.65
CA TRP A 130 10.58 -0.25 2.79
C TRP A 130 10.99 -1.49 3.60
N ASP A 131 11.97 -1.34 4.49
CA ASP A 131 12.45 -2.47 5.28
C ASP A 131 11.36 -3.01 6.20
N HIS A 132 10.59 -2.14 6.87
CA HIS A 132 9.53 -2.57 7.78
C HIS A 132 8.53 -3.51 7.11
N TRP A 133 8.08 -3.20 5.89
CA TRP A 133 7.10 -4.00 5.17
C TRP A 133 7.69 -5.16 4.37
N THR A 134 8.94 -5.07 3.91
CA THR A 134 9.53 -6.03 2.96
C THR A 134 10.59 -6.96 3.55
N THR A 135 11.09 -6.69 4.76
CA THR A 135 12.13 -7.52 5.40
C THR A 135 11.73 -8.99 5.43
N GLY A 136 12.69 -9.85 5.08
CA GLY A 136 12.54 -11.31 5.12
C GLY A 136 12.08 -11.93 3.80
N CYS A 137 11.86 -11.14 2.74
CA CYS A 137 11.55 -11.63 1.39
C CYS A 137 12.58 -11.09 0.38
N GLY A 138 13.44 -11.96 -0.16
CA GLY A 138 14.50 -11.56 -1.09
C GLY A 138 14.05 -11.38 -2.55
N ASP A 139 12.84 -11.81 -2.87
CA ASP A 139 12.31 -11.96 -4.22
C ASP A 139 11.10 -11.04 -4.47
N ILE A 140 11.06 -9.88 -3.81
CA ILE A 140 10.08 -8.82 -4.08
C ILE A 140 10.58 -7.98 -5.24
N HIS A 141 9.80 -7.94 -6.32
CA HIS A 141 10.05 -7.03 -7.43
C HIS A 141 9.75 -5.59 -7.00
N ARG A 142 10.77 -4.73 -7.09
CA ARG A 142 10.69 -3.32 -6.73
C ARG A 142 10.38 -2.47 -7.95
N TYR A 143 9.37 -1.61 -7.84
CA TYR A 143 9.02 -0.59 -8.81
C TYR A 143 9.16 0.80 -8.19
N GLU A 144 9.72 1.77 -8.91
CA GLU A 144 9.93 3.11 -8.36
C GLU A 144 8.65 3.94 -8.45
N PHE A 145 8.23 4.57 -7.35
CA PHE A 145 7.02 5.39 -7.32
C PHE A 145 7.03 6.51 -8.38
N THR A 146 8.18 7.16 -8.56
CA THR A 146 8.38 8.24 -9.53
C THR A 146 8.35 7.77 -10.97
N ALA A 147 8.67 6.50 -11.22
CA ALA A 147 8.64 5.88 -12.54
C ALA A 147 7.40 5.00 -12.75
N LEU A 148 6.46 4.94 -11.79
CA LEU A 148 5.38 3.97 -11.82
C LEU A 148 4.53 4.08 -13.09
N SER A 149 4.28 5.29 -13.61
CA SER A 149 3.52 5.49 -14.84
C SER A 149 4.21 4.90 -16.08
N THR A 150 5.54 4.98 -16.15
CA THR A 150 6.32 4.45 -17.28
C THR A 150 6.63 2.97 -17.11
N GLU A 151 6.76 2.49 -15.87
CA GLU A 151 6.96 1.06 -15.57
C GLU A 151 5.65 0.26 -15.53
N TRP A 152 4.49 0.92 -15.50
CA TRP A 152 3.18 0.27 -15.41
C TRP A 152 2.94 -0.81 -16.47
N PRO A 153 3.22 -0.59 -17.78
CA PRO A 153 3.04 -1.64 -18.79
C PRO A 153 3.94 -2.85 -18.53
N ARG A 154 5.18 -2.64 -18.08
CA ARG A 154 6.11 -3.72 -17.73
C ARG A 154 5.62 -4.52 -16.52
N LEU A 155 5.07 -3.84 -15.51
CA LEU A 155 4.44 -4.46 -14.37
C LEU A 155 3.28 -5.36 -14.82
N LEU A 156 2.36 -4.84 -15.63
CA LEU A 156 1.22 -5.61 -16.15
C LEU A 156 1.67 -6.85 -16.95
N GLY A 157 2.69 -6.71 -17.79
CA GLY A 157 3.29 -7.84 -18.50
C GLY A 157 3.81 -8.92 -17.56
N SER A 158 4.45 -8.54 -16.45
CA SER A 158 4.93 -9.47 -15.42
C SER A 158 3.78 -10.17 -14.68
N LEU A 159 2.60 -9.54 -14.61
CA LEU A 159 1.39 -10.12 -14.03
C LEU A 159 0.59 -10.98 -15.03
N GLY A 160 0.97 -10.99 -16.31
CA GLY A 160 0.19 -11.60 -17.38
C GLY A 160 -1.17 -10.93 -17.56
N LEU A 161 -1.20 -9.59 -17.45
CA LEU A 161 -2.39 -8.78 -17.65
C LEU A 161 -2.26 -7.94 -18.93
N PRO A 162 -3.38 -7.64 -19.62
CA PRO A 162 -3.36 -6.73 -20.76
C PRO A 162 -3.00 -5.32 -20.31
N GLU A 163 -2.64 -4.46 -21.27
CA GLU A 163 -2.45 -3.04 -21.00
C GLU A 163 -3.75 -2.41 -20.49
N ILE A 164 -3.71 -1.94 -19.25
CA ILE A 164 -4.82 -1.27 -18.58
C ILE A 164 -4.32 0.06 -18.00
N PRO A 165 -5.02 1.19 -18.17
CA PRO A 165 -4.60 2.45 -17.58
C PRO A 165 -4.61 2.38 -16.05
N LEU A 166 -3.57 2.94 -15.42
CA LEU A 166 -3.55 3.09 -13.96
C LEU A 166 -4.57 4.16 -13.53
N ILE A 167 -5.56 3.76 -12.75
CA ILE A 167 -6.54 4.69 -12.16
C ILE A 167 -5.82 5.57 -11.15
N GLN A 168 -5.87 6.88 -11.33
CA GLN A 168 -5.33 7.84 -10.37
C GLN A 168 -6.38 8.10 -9.28
N CYS A 169 -6.22 7.44 -8.13
CA CYS A 169 -6.99 7.76 -6.94
C CYS A 169 -6.29 8.91 -6.22
N ASN A 170 -6.71 10.15 -6.45
CA ASN A 170 -6.18 11.31 -5.72
C ASN A 170 -6.42 11.11 -4.22
N ALA A 171 -5.35 11.19 -3.43
CA ALA A 171 -5.49 11.63 -2.05
C ALA A 171 -5.67 13.16 -2.14
N SER A 172 -6.75 13.70 -1.58
CA SER A 172 -7.21 15.11 -1.65
C SER A 172 -7.78 15.58 -3.01
N GLN A 173 -9.12 15.62 -3.10
CA GLN A 173 -9.80 16.91 -3.13
C GLN A 173 -10.04 17.34 -1.68
#